data_AF-A0A660UUW5-F1
#
_entry.id   AF-A0A660UUW5-F1
#
_cell.length_a   1.000
_cell.length_b   1.000
_cell.length_c   1.000
_cell.angle_alpha   90.00
_cell.angle_beta   90.00
_cell.angle_gamma   90.00
#
_symmetry.space_group_name_H-M   'P 1'
#
loop_
_entity.id
_entity.type
_entity.pdbx_description
1 polymer ?
#
loop_
_entity_poly.entity_id
_entity_poly.type
_entity_poly.pdbx_seq_one_letter_code
_entity_poly.pdbx_strand_id
1 'polypeptide(L)'
;WAKEVNDAEFIDLALKMEARKLLETAVEKGNACGPGAAAAVVASAVKLGRTKGVLLGHSHSNEVMKARYGRSGSDSVGYAAIVF
;
A
#
# COMPACT_ATOMS: atom_id res chain seq x y z
N TRP A 1 5.99 -11.88 4.03
CA TRP A 1 4.52 -11.84 4.29
C TRP A 1 3.92 -10.44 4.14
N ALA A 2 4.25 -9.45 4.99
CA ALA A 2 3.68 -8.09 4.84
C ALA A 2 3.87 -7.55 3.40
N LYS A 3 5.11 -7.61 2.91
CA LYS A 3 5.48 -7.19 1.56
C LYS A 3 4.80 -8.01 0.44
N GLU A 4 4.87 -9.33 0.52
CA GLU A 4 4.49 -10.19 -0.62
C GLU A 4 3.03 -10.62 -0.62
N VAL A 5 2.33 -10.53 0.50
CA VAL A 5 0.99 -11.10 0.68
C VAL A 5 -0.01 -10.06 1.15
N ASN A 6 0.31 -9.34 2.23
CA ASN A 6 -0.64 -8.42 2.85
C ASN A 6 -0.81 -7.13 2.05
N ASP A 7 0.30 -6.53 1.64
CA ASP A 7 0.31 -5.25 0.97
C ASP A 7 0.11 -5.40 -0.55
N ALA A 8 0.42 -6.57 -1.10
CA ALA A 8 0.53 -6.80 -2.54
C ALA A 8 -0.78 -6.46 -3.28
N GLU A 9 -1.92 -6.95 -2.80
CA GLU A 9 -3.22 -6.64 -3.40
C GLU A 9 -3.61 -5.18 -3.22
N PHE A 10 -3.34 -4.59 -2.06
CA PHE A 10 -3.61 -3.17 -1.81
C PHE A 10 -2.84 -2.28 -2.79
N ILE A 11 -1.55 -2.57 -2.98
CA ILE A 11 -0.68 -1.86 -3.92
C ILE A 11 -1.16 -2.10 -5.35
N ASP A 12 -1.44 -3.33 -5.75
CA ASP A 12 -1.88 -3.66 -7.11
C ASP A 12 -3.18 -2.93 -7.48
N LEU A 13 -4.18 -2.92 -6.58
CA LEU A 13 -5.42 -2.18 -6.78
C LEU A 13 -5.18 -0.67 -6.90
N ALA A 14 -4.25 -0.11 -6.11
CA ALA A 14 -3.87 1.29 -6.22
C ALA A 14 -3.24 1.58 -7.60
N LEU A 15 -2.28 0.76 -8.04
CA LEU A 15 -1.60 0.93 -9.33
C LEU A 15 -2.56 0.78 -10.52
N LYS A 16 -3.59 -0.06 -10.40
CA LYS A 16 -4.66 -0.24 -11.39
C LYS A 16 -5.77 0.82 -11.33
N MET A 17 -5.66 1.78 -10.42
CA MET A 17 -6.64 2.84 -10.19
C MET A 17 -8.02 2.34 -9.71
N GLU A 18 -8.07 1.18 -9.07
CA GLU A 18 -9.30 0.49 -8.64
C GLU A 18 -9.75 0.98 -7.25
N ALA A 19 -10.05 2.27 -7.11
CA ALA A 19 -10.28 2.95 -5.83
C ALA A 19 -11.33 2.28 -4.93
N ARG A 20 -12.44 1.81 -5.50
CA ARG A 20 -13.53 1.17 -4.74
C ARG A 20 -13.10 -0.18 -4.19
N LYS A 21 -12.55 -1.05 -5.04
CA LYS A 21 -12.05 -2.37 -4.63
C LYS A 21 -10.94 -2.22 -3.59
N LEU A 22 -10.03 -1.26 -3.79
CA LEU A 22 -8.98 -0.94 -2.82
C LEU A 22 -9.56 -0.66 -1.43
N LEU A 23 -10.62 0.16 -1.34
CA LEU A 23 -11.27 0.46 -0.07
C LEU A 23 -11.94 -0.78 0.54
N GLU A 24 -12.75 -1.49 -0.24
CA GLU A 24 -13.51 -2.67 0.20
C GLU A 24 -12.56 -3.75 0.74
N THR A 25 -11.54 -4.13 -0.04
CA THR A 25 -10.54 -5.12 0.35
C THR A 25 -9.78 -4.71 1.62
N ALA A 26 -9.41 -3.44 1.73
CA ALA A 26 -8.62 -2.97 2.87
C ALA A 26 -9.42 -2.90 4.18
N VAL A 27 -10.71 -2.57 4.08
CA VAL A 27 -11.64 -2.62 5.21
C VAL A 27 -11.86 -4.07 5.65
N GLU A 28 -12.07 -4.99 4.69
CA GLU A 28 -12.25 -6.42 4.99
C GLU A 28 -11.02 -7.02 5.67
N LYS A 29 -9.82 -6.70 5.18
CA LYS A 29 -8.56 -7.26 5.68
C LYS A 29 -8.00 -6.53 6.91
N GLY A 30 -8.47 -5.31 7.19
CA GLY A 30 -7.90 -4.46 8.23
C GLY A 30 -6.41 -4.15 8.03
N ASN A 31 -5.93 -4.18 6.78
CA ASN A 31 -4.50 -4.18 6.46
C ASN A 31 -3.92 -2.79 6.14
N ALA A 32 -4.73 -1.73 6.26
CA ALA A 32 -4.29 -0.35 6.08
C ALA A 32 -4.93 0.54 7.15
N CYS A 33 -4.17 1.48 7.70
CA CYS A 33 -4.67 2.46 8.67
C CYS A 33 -5.48 3.60 8.03
N GLY A 34 -5.28 3.85 6.74
CA GLY A 34 -5.93 4.94 6.00
C GLY A 34 -6.51 4.52 4.64
N PRO A 35 -7.34 3.46 4.55
CA PRO A 35 -7.83 2.97 3.28
C PRO A 35 -8.75 3.98 2.57
N GLY A 36 -9.54 4.74 3.33
CA GLY A 36 -10.39 5.80 2.79
C GLY A 36 -9.58 6.95 2.18
N ALA A 37 -8.49 7.36 2.83
CA ALA A 37 -7.61 8.40 2.31
C ALA A 37 -6.92 7.96 1.02
N ALA A 38 -6.40 6.72 0.98
CA ALA A 38 -5.79 6.15 -0.21
C ALA A 38 -6.80 6.07 -1.38
N ALA A 39 -8.00 5.53 -1.13
CA ALA A 39 -9.05 5.44 -2.14
C ALA A 39 -9.49 6.81 -2.68
N ALA A 40 -9.59 7.83 -1.82
CA ALA A 40 -9.93 9.19 -2.23
C ALA A 40 -8.88 9.80 -3.16
N VAL A 41 -7.59 9.58 -2.88
CA VAL A 41 -6.49 10.03 -3.76
C VAL A 41 -6.54 9.32 -5.11
N VAL A 42 -6.71 7.99 -5.12
CA VAL A 42 -6.82 7.21 -6.37
C VAL A 42 -8.00 7.69 -7.21
N ALA A 43 -9.19 7.84 -6.60
CA ALA A 43 -10.38 8.32 -7.30
C ALA A 43 -10.21 9.75 -7.85
N SER A 44 -9.54 10.63 -7.10
CA SER A 44 -9.23 11.98 -7.55
C SER A 44 -8.27 11.97 -8.75
N ALA A 45 -7.24 11.13 -8.72
CA ALA A 45 -6.31 10.97 -9.84
C ALA A 45 -7.00 10.42 -11.09
N VAL A 46 -7.90 9.45 -10.96
CA VAL A 46 -8.75 8.98 -12.09
C VAL A 46 -9.55 10.14 -12.68
N LYS A 47 -10.18 10.96 -11.83
CA LYS A 47 -10.96 12.13 -12.28
C LYS A 47 -10.10 13.17 -13.01
N LEU A 48 -8.80 13.24 -12.70
CA LEU A 48 -7.81 14.08 -13.38
C LEU A 48 -7.20 13.43 -14.65
N GLY A 49 -7.69 12.24 -15.05
CA GLY A 49 -7.28 11.56 -16.27
C GLY A 49 -6.11 10.59 -16.11
N ARG A 50 -5.73 10.23 -14.88
CA ARG A 50 -4.69 9.22 -14.62
C ARG A 50 -5.25 7.81 -14.79
N THR A 51 -4.48 6.97 -15.48
CA THR A 51 -4.88 5.59 -15.82
C THR A 51 -4.07 4.53 -15.09
N LYS A 52 -3.00 4.93 -14.39
CA LYS A 52 -2.16 4.04 -13.58
C LYS A 52 -1.45 4.82 -12.48
N GLY A 53 -1.17 4.14 -11.37
CA GLY A 53 -0.17 4.57 -10.40
C GLY A 53 1.23 4.05 -10.76
N VAL A 54 2.25 4.63 -10.15
CA VAL A 54 3.64 4.15 -10.23
C VAL A 54 4.18 3.94 -8.83
N LEU A 55 4.60 2.71 -8.53
CA LEU A 55 5.26 2.37 -7.28
C LEU A 55 6.71 2.88 -7.33
N LEU A 56 7.04 3.82 -6.44
CA LEU A 56 8.39 4.35 -6.28
C LEU A 56 9.25 3.48 -5.36
N GLY A 57 8.62 2.80 -4.41
CA GLY A 57 9.31 1.92 -3.48
C GLY A 57 8.35 1.21 -2.54
N HIS A 58 8.78 0.04 -2.08
CA HIS A 58 8.08 -0.78 -1.10
C HIS A 58 9.07 -1.42 -0.14
N SER A 59 8.84 -1.22 1.15
CA SER A 59 9.62 -1.83 2.23
C SER A 59 8.70 -2.11 3.41
N HIS A 60 9.27 -2.55 4.53
CA HIS A 60 8.55 -2.75 5.77
C HIS A 60 9.48 -2.58 6.97
N SER A 61 8.93 -2.34 8.16
CA SER A 61 9.72 -2.01 9.34
C SER A 61 10.78 -3.06 9.68
N ASN A 62 10.53 -4.35 9.46
CA ASN A 62 11.52 -5.40 9.69
C ASN A 62 12.77 -5.33 8.78
N GLU A 63 12.63 -4.90 7.53
CA GLU A 63 13.80 -4.65 6.64
C GLU A 63 14.65 -3.50 7.23
N VAL A 64 14.00 -2.41 7.63
CA VAL A 64 14.67 -1.25 8.22
C VAL A 64 15.37 -1.60 9.54
N MET A 65 14.69 -2.35 10.42
CA MET A 65 15.23 -2.77 11.72
C MET A 65 16.46 -3.67 11.55
N LYS A 66 16.40 -4.62 10.61
CA LYS A 66 17.54 -5.51 10.32
C LYS A 66 18.72 -4.71 9.79
N ALA A 67 18.50 -3.78 8.87
CA ALA A 67 19.55 -2.96 8.29
C ALA A 67 20.24 -2.02 9.31
N ARG A 68 19.47 -1.43 10.24
CA ARG A 68 20.00 -0.45 11.20
C ARG A 68 20.54 -1.07 12.49
N TYR A 69 19.96 -2.19 12.93
CA TYR A 69 20.20 -2.72 14.27
C TYR A 69 20.55 -4.22 14.29
N GLY A 70 20.66 -4.87 13.12
CA GLY A 70 21.02 -6.28 13.01
C GLY A 70 19.96 -7.26 13.53
N ARG A 71 18.73 -6.79 13.81
CA ARG A 71 17.63 -7.60 14.36
C ARG A 71 16.28 -7.22 13.76
N SER A 72 15.37 -8.19 13.71
CA SER A 72 13.97 -8.01 13.31
C SER A 72 13.03 -8.36 14.47
N GLY A 73 11.80 -7.87 14.44
CA GLY A 73 10.75 -8.23 15.39
C GLY A 73 9.77 -9.26 14.83
N SER A 74 8.85 -9.74 15.67
CA SER A 74 7.72 -10.59 15.27
C SER A 74 6.66 -9.83 14.47
N ASP A 75 6.54 -8.51 14.71
CA ASP A 75 5.57 -7.65 14.06
C ASP A 75 6.24 -6.77 13.00
N SER A 76 5.50 -6.44 11.95
CA SER A 76 6.00 -5.56 10.88
C SER A 76 4.88 -4.73 10.26
N VAL A 77 5.19 -3.48 9.93
CA VAL A 77 4.31 -2.57 9.17
C VAL A 77 4.88 -2.41 7.77
N GLY A 78 4.01 -2.49 6.76
CA GLY A 78 4.34 -2.24 5.35
C GLY A 78 4.37 -0.76 4.99
N TYR A 79 5.26 -0.38 4.07
CA TYR A 79 5.41 0.99 3.56
C TYR A 79 5.51 1.00 2.04
N ALA A 80 4.52 1.57 1.35
CA ALA A 80 4.52 1.75 -0.10
C ALA A 80 4.42 3.22 -0.47
N ALA A 81 5.28 3.68 -1.37
CA ALA A 81 5.24 5.02 -1.95
C ALA A 81 4.74 4.94 -3.39
N ILE A 82 3.61 5.58 -3.68
CA ILE A 82 2.96 5.55 -5.00
C ILE A 82 2.72 6.99 -5.48
N VAL A 83 2.97 7.25 -6.76
CA VAL A 83 2.59 8.49 -7.44
C VAL A 83 1.53 8.22 -8.50
N PHE A 84 0.63 9.17 -8.72
CA PHE A 84 -0.50 9.08 -9.64
C PHE A 84 -0.50 10.23 -10.64
#